data_AF-A0A536QJK9-F1
#
_entry.id   AF-A0A536QJK9-F1
#
_cell.length_a   1.000
_cell.length_b   1.000
_cell.length_c   1.000
_cell.angle_alpha   90.00
_cell.angle_beta   90.00
_cell.angle_gamma   90.00
#
_symmetry.space_group_name_H-M   'P 1'
#
loop_
_entity.id
_entity.type
_entity.pdbx_description
1 polymer ?
#
loop_
_entity_poly.entity_id
_entity_poly.type
_entity_poly.pdbx_seq_one_letter_code
_entity_poly.pdbx_strand_id
1 'polypeptide(L)'
;MRPGFVAATRPLWALVAAVGAAFVASSVAYSLGAPIYSFIDFGDRATPLWSAMAVGAFAGAAVARAAGGPLGVVAFAAYLAAGATITVGREALYERAIQGSSFYFISVSAVQLALWQVPSAVAVLCGWRAGPRIALARQGTNALLEAAGAYSVASLFLVFVTGPMDPRLAPYAAVFGPPEVHIPLVVAQAVVAGTVVAMRWRGPLRPLALTGTFALVGLVTVMPGDFTELVSAIRFHWTEYWPRSLMLVPPGTALVVVAVAAFGHVWRVRATTA
;
A
#
# COMPACT_ATOMS: atom_id res chain seq x y z
N MET A 1 21.53 24.70 -0.48
CA MET A 1 20.17 24.24 -0.09
C MET A 1 20.06 22.78 -0.49
N ARG A 2 19.66 21.87 0.41
CA ARG A 2 19.43 20.47 0.04
C ARG A 2 18.19 20.40 -0.85
N PRO A 3 18.23 19.73 -2.02
CA PRO A 3 17.03 19.56 -2.83
C PRO A 3 16.07 18.63 -2.09
N GLY A 4 14.96 19.17 -1.60
CA GLY A 4 13.82 18.34 -1.20
C GLY A 4 13.21 17.64 -2.43
N PHE A 5 12.30 16.69 -2.20
CA PHE A 5 11.58 16.02 -3.30
C PHE A 5 10.07 15.86 -3.06
N VAL A 6 9.54 16.22 -1.89
CA VAL A 6 8.10 16.20 -1.60
C VAL A 6 7.53 17.62 -1.59
N ALA A 7 6.61 17.91 -2.51
CA ALA A 7 5.99 19.22 -2.62
C ALA A 7 4.86 19.41 -1.61
N ALA A 8 4.72 20.63 -1.09
CA ALA A 8 3.56 20.99 -0.28
C ALA A 8 2.27 20.94 -1.13
N THR A 9 1.20 20.35 -0.59
CA THR A 9 -0.08 20.13 -1.27
C THR A 9 -1.26 20.26 -0.29
N ARG A 10 -2.50 20.14 -0.78
CA ARG A 10 -3.70 20.21 0.07
C ARG A 10 -3.79 19.00 1.01
N PRO A 11 -4.41 19.12 2.20
CA PRO A 11 -4.43 18.06 3.22
C PRO A 11 -4.90 16.69 2.70
N LEU A 12 -5.94 16.66 1.87
CA LEU A 12 -6.43 15.42 1.25
C LEU A 12 -5.36 14.75 0.38
N TRP A 13 -4.72 15.51 -0.51
CA TRP A 13 -3.66 14.99 -1.37
C TRP A 13 -2.39 14.63 -0.58
N ALA A 14 -2.11 15.33 0.52
CA ALA A 14 -1.01 14.99 1.41
C ALA A 14 -1.26 13.65 2.11
N LEU A 15 -2.50 13.39 2.56
CA LEU A 15 -2.90 12.09 3.10
C LEU A 15 -2.74 10.99 2.06
N VAL A 16 -3.27 11.18 0.84
CA VAL A 16 -3.16 10.18 -0.22
C VAL A 16 -1.69 9.92 -0.58
N ALA A 17 -0.86 10.96 -0.71
CA ALA A 17 0.57 10.80 -0.94
C ALA A 17 1.29 10.04 0.19
N ALA A 18 0.90 10.30 1.45
CA ALA A 18 1.42 9.59 2.61
C ALA A 18 1.03 8.10 2.60
N VAL A 19 -0.22 7.78 2.25
CA VAL A 19 -0.68 6.40 2.07
C VAL A 19 0.10 5.72 0.96
N GLY A 20 0.33 6.39 -0.18
CA GLY A 20 1.13 5.85 -1.27
C GLY A 20 2.58 5.55 -0.87
N ALA A 21 3.20 6.47 -0.12
CA ALA A 21 4.55 6.25 0.42
C ALA A 21 4.60 5.08 1.40
N ALA A 22 3.62 4.99 2.30
CA ALA A 22 3.52 3.89 3.26
C ALA A 22 3.30 2.55 2.55
N PHE A 23 2.43 2.51 1.54
CA PHE A 23 2.15 1.33 0.74
C PHE A 23 3.43 0.82 0.03
N VAL A 24 4.12 1.69 -0.72
CA VAL A 24 5.33 1.30 -1.45
C VAL A 24 6.42 0.84 -0.48
N ALA A 25 6.68 1.60 0.59
CA ALA A 25 7.73 1.28 1.54
C ALA A 25 7.45 -0.01 2.32
N SER A 26 6.21 -0.24 2.78
CA SER A 26 5.84 -1.48 3.44
C SER A 26 5.98 -2.67 2.50
N SER A 27 5.49 -2.55 1.28
CA SER A 27 5.49 -3.66 0.34
C SER A 27 6.91 -4.07 -0.07
N VAL A 28 7.80 -3.08 -0.29
CA VAL A 28 9.22 -3.33 -0.55
C VAL A 28 9.89 -3.98 0.67
N ALA A 29 9.70 -3.43 1.87
CA ALA A 29 10.28 -3.97 3.09
C ALA A 29 9.79 -5.41 3.37
N TYR A 30 8.49 -5.65 3.18
CA TYR A 30 7.90 -6.97 3.37
C TYR A 30 8.46 -7.97 2.36
N SER A 31 8.52 -7.60 1.09
CA SER A 31 8.98 -8.52 0.06
C SER A 31 10.47 -8.85 0.17
N LEU A 32 11.29 -7.93 0.68
CA LEU A 32 12.69 -8.19 1.01
C LEU A 32 12.84 -9.05 2.27
N GLY A 33 11.94 -8.88 3.24
CA GLY A 33 11.96 -9.61 4.51
C GLY A 33 11.35 -11.01 4.42
N ALA A 34 10.23 -11.18 3.72
CA ALA A 34 9.41 -12.39 3.71
C ALA A 34 10.19 -13.66 3.35
N PRO A 35 11.11 -13.68 2.35
CA PRO A 35 11.96 -14.84 2.10
C PRO A 35 12.81 -15.23 3.33
N ILE A 36 13.43 -14.27 4.00
CA ILE A 36 14.32 -14.52 5.15
C ILE A 36 13.59 -15.25 6.28
N TYR A 37 12.34 -14.85 6.55
CA TYR A 37 11.53 -15.42 7.62
C TYR A 37 10.70 -16.65 7.21
N SER A 38 10.61 -16.96 5.91
CA SER A 38 9.95 -18.16 5.41
C SER A 38 10.91 -19.32 5.15
N PHE A 39 12.19 -19.04 4.85
CA PHE A 39 13.24 -20.04 4.71
C PHE A 39 13.78 -20.54 6.06
N ILE A 40 13.83 -19.66 7.06
CA ILE A 40 14.25 -20.03 8.41
C ILE A 40 12.97 -20.18 9.21
N ASP A 41 12.69 -21.40 9.71
CA ASP A 41 11.48 -21.76 10.45
C ASP A 41 11.46 -21.07 11.84
N PHE A 42 11.50 -19.73 11.87
CA PHE A 42 11.41 -18.93 13.10
C PHE A 42 10.02 -18.99 13.75
N GLY A 43 9.08 -19.74 13.18
CA GLY A 43 7.74 -19.95 13.73
C GLY A 43 6.81 -18.73 13.62
N ASP A 44 7.31 -17.54 13.29
CA ASP A 44 6.54 -16.29 13.29
C ASP A 44 6.47 -15.65 11.89
N ARG A 45 5.37 -15.92 11.17
CA ARG A 45 5.06 -15.31 9.86
C ARG A 45 4.54 -13.88 9.96
N ALA A 46 4.23 -13.38 11.17
CA ALA A 46 3.60 -12.08 11.38
C ALA A 46 4.63 -10.97 11.62
N THR A 47 5.75 -11.26 12.31
CA THR A 47 6.83 -10.30 12.55
C THR A 47 7.34 -9.56 11.28
N PRO A 48 7.51 -10.21 10.11
CA PRO A 48 7.94 -9.53 8.88
C PRO A 48 6.93 -8.51 8.39
N LEU A 49 5.63 -8.83 8.51
CA LEU A 49 4.53 -7.95 8.11
C LEU A 49 4.51 -6.69 8.98
N TRP A 50 4.56 -6.86 10.31
CA TRP A 50 4.48 -5.73 11.24
C TRP A 50 5.73 -4.84 11.20
N SER A 51 6.90 -5.44 10.96
CA SER A 51 8.14 -4.69 10.72
C SER A 51 8.06 -3.86 9.44
N ALA A 52 7.54 -4.44 8.36
CA ALA A 52 7.31 -3.74 7.11
C ALA A 52 6.28 -2.60 7.26
N MET A 53 5.20 -2.82 8.03
CA MET A 53 4.23 -1.79 8.34
C MET A 53 4.84 -0.63 9.14
N ALA A 54 5.79 -0.89 10.04
CA ALA A 54 6.51 0.16 10.73
C ALA A 54 7.38 1.00 9.76
N VAL A 55 8.05 0.36 8.79
CA VAL A 55 8.78 1.07 7.72
C VAL A 55 7.83 1.93 6.88
N GLY A 56 6.66 1.41 6.54
CA GLY A 56 5.60 2.17 5.89
C GLY A 56 5.10 3.35 6.71
N ALA A 57 4.86 3.16 8.00
CA ALA A 57 4.40 4.19 8.91
C ALA A 57 5.42 5.33 9.03
N PHE A 58 6.72 5.01 9.06
CA PHE A 58 7.80 6.00 8.98
C PHE A 58 7.74 6.80 7.67
N ALA A 59 7.72 6.11 6.53
CA ALA A 59 7.72 6.76 5.21
C ALA A 59 6.48 7.64 5.01
N GLY A 60 5.30 7.13 5.36
CA GLY A 60 4.04 7.84 5.29
C GLY A 60 4.02 9.08 6.20
N ALA A 61 4.48 8.97 7.45
CA ALA A 61 4.53 10.12 8.36
C ALA A 61 5.54 11.19 7.90
N ALA A 62 6.67 10.79 7.31
CA ALA A 62 7.63 11.71 6.72
C ALA A 62 7.03 12.47 5.53
N VAL A 63 6.36 11.78 4.62
CA VAL A 63 5.67 12.40 3.46
C VAL A 63 4.49 13.26 3.93
N ALA A 64 3.68 12.79 4.88
CA ALA A 64 2.58 13.54 5.46
C ALA A 64 3.05 14.87 6.06
N ARG A 65 4.15 14.83 6.82
CA ARG A 65 4.75 16.03 7.40
C ARG A 65 5.33 16.97 6.34
N ALA A 66 5.99 16.43 5.33
CA ALA A 66 6.61 17.21 4.26
C ALA A 66 5.56 17.88 3.36
N ALA A 67 4.47 17.17 3.04
CA ALA A 67 3.44 17.59 2.09
C ALA A 67 2.31 18.40 2.72
N GLY A 68 1.87 18.05 3.93
CA GLY A 68 0.69 18.60 4.60
C GLY A 68 0.95 19.18 6.00
N GLY A 69 2.21 19.24 6.44
CA GLY A 69 2.54 19.78 7.76
C GLY A 69 2.06 18.89 8.91
N PRO A 70 1.82 19.45 10.12
CA PRO A 70 1.39 18.66 11.28
C PRO A 70 0.00 18.04 11.08
N LEU A 71 -0.91 18.76 10.42
CA LEU A 71 -2.26 18.26 10.13
C LEU A 71 -2.23 17.04 9.19
N GLY A 72 -1.31 17.03 8.22
CA GLY A 72 -1.08 15.85 7.38
C GLY A 72 -0.70 14.61 8.21
N VAL A 73 0.18 14.79 9.19
CA VAL A 73 0.59 13.69 10.10
C VAL A 73 -0.58 13.21 10.94
N VAL A 74 -1.40 14.12 11.48
CA VAL A 74 -2.60 13.75 12.25
C VAL A 74 -3.57 12.94 11.39
N ALA A 75 -3.85 13.38 10.17
CA ALA A 75 -4.73 12.66 9.25
C ALA A 75 -4.17 11.26 8.91
N PHE A 76 -2.87 11.16 8.65
CA PHE A 76 -2.22 9.87 8.37
C PHE A 76 -2.18 8.96 9.60
N ALA A 77 -1.93 9.49 10.78
CA ALA A 77 -1.98 8.74 12.04
C ALA A 77 -3.40 8.24 12.33
N ALA A 78 -4.42 9.05 12.07
CA ALA A 78 -5.82 8.64 12.17
C ALA A 78 -6.16 7.50 11.19
N TYR A 79 -5.65 7.55 9.96
CA TYR A 79 -5.75 6.45 9.00
C TYR A 79 -5.10 5.17 9.52
N LEU A 80 -3.88 5.25 10.08
CA LEU A 80 -3.20 4.09 10.67
C LEU A 80 -3.96 3.52 11.88
N ALA A 81 -4.48 4.41 12.74
CA ALA A 81 -5.25 4.03 13.92
C ALA A 81 -6.60 3.39 13.56
N ALA A 82 -7.26 3.86 12.50
CA ALA A 82 -8.48 3.25 11.98
C ALA A 82 -8.21 1.81 11.54
N GLY A 83 -7.14 1.57 10.79
CA GLY A 83 -6.80 0.21 10.37
C GLY A 83 -6.39 -0.72 11.52
N ALA A 84 -5.60 -0.20 12.48
CA ALA A 84 -5.28 -0.95 13.69
C ALA A 84 -6.53 -1.32 14.49
N THR A 85 -7.47 -0.39 14.64
CA THR A 85 -8.73 -0.61 15.37
C THR A 85 -9.59 -1.68 14.69
N ILE A 86 -9.68 -1.69 13.35
CA ILE A 86 -10.42 -2.71 12.60
C ILE A 86 -9.81 -4.10 12.85
N THR A 87 -8.49 -4.23 12.75
CA THR A 87 -7.79 -5.52 12.92
C THR A 87 -7.87 -6.04 14.35
N VAL A 88 -7.50 -5.21 15.32
CA VAL A 88 -7.54 -5.58 16.75
C VAL A 88 -8.98 -5.82 17.21
N GLY A 89 -9.93 -4.98 16.78
CA GLY A 89 -11.33 -5.09 17.14
C GLY A 89 -11.98 -6.35 16.57
N ARG A 90 -11.66 -6.71 15.32
CA ARG A 90 -12.14 -7.96 14.70
C ARG A 90 -11.68 -9.18 15.51
N GLU A 91 -10.39 -9.27 15.84
CA GLU A 91 -9.90 -10.41 16.63
C GLU A 91 -10.44 -10.39 18.07
N ALA A 92 -10.56 -9.22 18.71
CA ALA A 92 -11.14 -9.13 20.05
C ALA A 92 -12.60 -9.62 20.09
N LEU A 93 -13.37 -9.35 19.04
CA LEU A 93 -14.73 -9.87 18.91
C LEU A 93 -14.73 -11.38 18.63
N TYR A 94 -13.83 -11.87 17.77
CA TYR A 94 -13.69 -13.29 17.49
C TYR A 94 -13.31 -14.08 18.74
N GLU A 95 -12.30 -13.65 19.48
CA GLU A 95 -11.88 -14.24 20.75
C GLU A 95 -13.04 -14.36 21.74
N ARG A 96 -13.80 -13.27 21.93
CA ARG A 96 -14.98 -13.27 22.79
C ARG A 96 -16.05 -14.24 22.31
N ALA A 97 -16.26 -14.35 21.00
CA ALA A 97 -17.27 -15.24 20.43
C ALA A 97 -16.94 -16.73 20.62
N ILE A 98 -15.66 -17.09 20.71
CA ILE A 98 -15.20 -18.48 20.88
C ILE A 98 -14.77 -18.83 22.30
N GLN A 99 -14.86 -17.89 23.26
CA GLN A 99 -14.56 -18.13 24.67
C GLN A 99 -15.35 -19.34 25.19
N GLY A 100 -14.63 -20.38 25.63
CA GLY A 100 -15.21 -21.63 26.14
C GLY A 100 -15.35 -22.75 25.10
N SER A 101 -15.01 -22.51 23.83
CA SER A 101 -14.97 -23.58 22.82
C SER A 101 -13.63 -24.32 22.80
N SER A 102 -13.68 -25.65 22.78
CA SER A 102 -12.49 -26.52 22.70
C SER A 102 -12.03 -26.78 21.25
N PHE A 103 -12.81 -26.34 20.26
CA PHE A 103 -12.61 -26.68 18.84
C PHE A 103 -12.00 -25.55 18.01
N TYR A 104 -12.00 -24.32 18.53
CA TYR A 104 -11.46 -23.14 17.84
C TYR A 104 -10.17 -22.69 18.49
N PHE A 105 -9.15 -22.44 17.67
CA PHE A 105 -7.84 -21.96 18.10
C PHE A 105 -7.68 -20.48 17.78
N ILE A 106 -7.09 -19.73 18.71
CA ILE A 106 -6.65 -18.34 18.50
C ILE A 106 -5.20 -18.40 18.03
N SER A 107 -4.96 -18.07 16.76
CA SER A 107 -3.59 -18.06 16.21
C SER A 107 -2.77 -16.86 16.70
N VAL A 108 -3.41 -15.70 16.88
CA VAL A 108 -2.79 -14.48 17.41
C VAL A 108 -3.83 -13.75 18.24
N SER A 109 -3.48 -13.33 19.47
CA SER A 109 -4.43 -12.62 20.31
C SER A 109 -4.62 -11.15 19.92
N ALA A 110 -5.78 -10.58 20.24
CA ALA A 110 -6.05 -9.15 20.06
C ALA A 110 -5.04 -8.27 20.84
N VAL A 111 -4.62 -8.72 22.02
CA VAL A 111 -3.58 -8.06 22.83
C VAL A 111 -2.23 -8.08 22.11
N GLN A 112 -1.84 -9.24 21.55
CA GLN A 112 -0.60 -9.36 20.80
C GLN A 112 -0.61 -8.48 19.53
N LEU A 113 -1.74 -8.44 18.81
CA LEU A 113 -1.91 -7.54 17.66
C LEU A 113 -1.79 -6.07 18.04
N ALA A 114 -2.31 -5.67 19.21
CA ALA A 114 -2.18 -4.32 19.73
C ALA A 114 -0.71 -3.97 20.04
N LEU A 115 0.03 -4.89 20.66
CA LEU A 115 1.46 -4.73 20.95
C LEU A 115 2.29 -4.60 19.66
N TRP A 116 1.93 -5.32 18.60
CA TRP A 116 2.58 -5.20 17.30
C TRP A 116 2.34 -3.86 16.59
N GLN A 117 1.44 -3.00 17.10
CA GLN A 117 1.28 -1.63 16.59
C GLN A 117 2.31 -0.65 17.18
N VAL A 118 2.95 -0.99 18.31
CA VAL A 118 3.89 -0.10 19.01
C VAL A 118 5.05 0.34 18.12
N PRO A 119 5.73 -0.55 17.36
CA PRO A 119 6.77 -0.14 16.42
C PRO A 119 6.28 0.88 15.39
N SER A 120 5.06 0.72 14.89
CA SER A 120 4.47 1.68 13.93
C SER A 120 4.22 3.04 14.57
N ALA A 121 3.79 3.10 15.83
CA ALA A 121 3.62 4.36 16.55
C ALA A 121 4.96 5.11 16.73
N VAL A 122 6.02 4.39 17.11
CA VAL A 122 7.38 4.95 17.19
C VAL A 122 7.86 5.42 15.82
N ALA A 123 7.62 4.62 14.79
CA ALA A 123 7.98 4.95 13.42
C ALA A 123 7.30 6.23 12.91
N VAL A 124 6.02 6.47 13.25
CA VAL A 124 5.32 7.72 12.95
C VAL A 124 6.03 8.92 13.57
N LEU A 125 6.47 8.82 14.83
CA LEU A 125 7.20 9.91 15.50
C LEU A 125 8.56 10.19 14.82
N CYS A 126 9.29 9.13 14.45
CA CYS A 126 10.54 9.27 13.71
C CYS A 126 10.31 9.88 12.32
N GLY A 127 9.28 9.42 11.59
CA GLY A 127 8.93 9.93 10.27
C GLY A 127 8.49 11.40 10.33
N TRP A 128 7.68 11.77 11.32
CA TRP A 128 7.30 13.15 11.58
C TRP A 128 8.52 14.06 11.76
N ARG A 129 9.55 13.63 12.50
CA ARG A 129 10.79 14.40 12.64
C ARG A 129 11.64 14.44 11.37
N ALA A 130 11.56 13.43 10.52
CA ALA A 130 12.30 13.35 9.27
C ALA A 130 11.68 14.19 8.14
N GLY A 131 10.35 14.35 8.12
CA GLY A 131 9.61 15.01 7.04
C GLY A 131 10.12 16.39 6.61
N PRO A 132 10.49 17.32 7.52
CA PRO A 132 11.03 18.62 7.12
C PRO A 132 12.31 18.53 6.28
N ARG A 133 13.08 17.43 6.38
CA ARG A 133 14.33 17.23 5.64
C ARG A 133 14.12 16.85 4.18
N ILE A 134 12.93 16.36 3.82
CA ILE A 134 12.59 15.90 2.46
C ILE A 134 11.62 16.85 1.74
N ALA A 135 11.14 17.88 2.44
CA ALA A 135 10.21 18.88 1.91
C ALA A 135 10.89 19.78 0.86
N LEU A 136 10.22 19.94 -0.27
CA LEU A 136 10.52 20.97 -1.26
C LEU A 136 10.01 22.32 -0.75
N ALA A 137 10.78 23.38 -1.00
CA ALA A 137 10.40 24.75 -0.65
C ALA A 137 9.21 25.31 -1.46
N ARG A 138 8.69 24.56 -2.44
CA ARG A 138 7.64 25.02 -3.37
C ARG A 138 6.38 24.16 -3.24
N GLN A 139 5.23 24.80 -3.40
CA GLN A 139 3.95 24.11 -3.58
C GLN A 139 3.91 23.39 -4.93
N GLY A 140 3.31 22.22 -4.97
CA GLY A 140 3.30 21.38 -6.16
C GLY A 140 2.46 20.12 -6.01
N THR A 141 2.74 19.14 -6.86
CA THR A 141 1.99 17.88 -6.93
C THR A 141 2.91 16.72 -6.60
N ASN A 142 2.45 15.77 -5.79
CA ASN A 142 3.18 14.52 -5.54
C ASN A 142 2.56 13.40 -6.37
N ALA A 143 2.29 13.65 -7.66
CA ALA A 143 1.36 12.88 -8.48
C ALA A 143 1.59 11.36 -8.47
N LEU A 144 2.83 10.87 -8.41
CA LEU A 144 3.12 9.43 -8.32
C LEU A 144 2.76 8.85 -6.94
N LEU A 145 3.10 9.56 -5.86
CA LEU A 145 2.74 9.14 -4.51
C LEU A 145 1.22 9.26 -4.30
N GLU A 146 0.60 10.31 -4.82
CA GLU A 146 -0.85 10.50 -4.82
C GLU A 146 -1.54 9.36 -5.60
N ALA A 147 -1.01 8.97 -6.76
CA ALA A 147 -1.57 7.87 -7.54
C ALA A 147 -1.35 6.50 -6.90
N ALA A 148 -0.17 6.24 -6.31
CA ALA A 148 0.10 5.02 -5.56
C ALA A 148 -0.79 4.91 -4.31
N GLY A 149 -1.06 6.03 -3.63
CA GLY A 149 -1.99 6.06 -2.51
C GLY A 149 -3.42 5.80 -2.94
N ALA A 150 -3.85 6.40 -4.05
CA ALA A 150 -5.17 6.16 -4.61
C ALA A 150 -5.33 4.71 -5.10
N TYR A 151 -4.28 4.12 -5.67
CA TYR A 151 -4.22 2.69 -6.01
C TYR A 151 -4.49 1.82 -4.77
N SER A 152 -3.78 2.07 -3.66
CA SER A 152 -3.95 1.30 -2.42
C SER A 152 -5.34 1.47 -1.81
N VAL A 153 -5.83 2.71 -1.70
CA VAL A 153 -7.13 3.03 -1.09
C VAL A 153 -8.32 2.60 -1.96
N ALA A 154 -8.16 2.46 -3.28
CA ALA A 154 -9.22 1.97 -4.16
C ALA A 154 -9.73 0.58 -3.75
N SER A 155 -8.90 -0.23 -3.09
CA SER A 155 -9.31 -1.52 -2.55
C SER A 155 -10.32 -1.41 -1.40
N LEU A 156 -10.43 -0.25 -0.72
CA LEU A 156 -11.41 -0.07 0.37
C LEU A 156 -12.85 0.00 -0.14
N PHE A 157 -13.04 0.29 -1.42
CA PHE A 157 -14.37 0.18 -2.05
C PHE A 157 -14.88 -1.26 -2.06
N LEU A 158 -14.04 -2.25 -1.74
CA LEU A 158 -14.41 -3.67 -1.63
C LEU A 158 -14.88 -4.07 -0.24
N VAL A 159 -14.82 -3.18 0.76
CA VAL A 159 -15.40 -3.42 2.08
C VAL A 159 -16.87 -3.87 1.99
N PHE A 160 -17.60 -3.42 0.95
CA PHE A 160 -18.97 -3.82 0.68
C PHE A 160 -19.13 -5.25 0.15
N VAL A 161 -18.07 -5.85 -0.39
CA VAL A 161 -18.07 -7.19 -0.98
C VAL A 161 -17.41 -8.21 -0.04
N THR A 162 -16.32 -7.83 0.62
CA THR A 162 -15.48 -8.74 1.43
C THR A 162 -15.61 -8.52 2.94
N GLY A 163 -16.43 -7.56 3.38
CA GLY A 163 -16.56 -7.18 4.78
C GLY A 163 -15.43 -6.26 5.28
N PRO A 164 -15.38 -5.99 6.60
CA PRO A 164 -14.40 -5.08 7.20
C PRO A 164 -12.97 -5.57 6.96
N MET A 165 -12.16 -4.74 6.31
CA MET A 165 -10.75 -5.03 6.01
C MET A 165 -9.83 -3.94 6.58
N ASP A 166 -8.64 -4.33 7.03
CA ASP A 166 -7.62 -3.36 7.43
C ASP A 166 -7.18 -2.57 6.19
N PRO A 167 -7.43 -1.25 6.13
CA PRO A 167 -7.06 -0.45 4.98
C PRO A 167 -5.56 -0.40 4.71
N ARG A 168 -4.73 -0.67 5.73
CA ARG A 168 -3.27 -0.71 5.60
C ARG A 168 -2.79 -1.98 4.91
N LEU A 169 -3.63 -3.02 4.89
CA LEU A 169 -3.35 -4.31 4.25
C LEU A 169 -3.89 -4.38 2.81
N ALA A 170 -4.50 -3.31 2.31
CA ALA A 170 -4.88 -3.18 0.91
C ALA A 170 -3.67 -2.72 0.08
N PRO A 171 -3.24 -3.45 -0.96
CA PRO A 171 -3.93 -4.52 -1.69
C PRO A 171 -3.60 -5.97 -1.28
N TYR A 172 -2.73 -6.24 -0.29
CA TYR A 172 -2.34 -7.60 0.11
C TYR A 172 -3.53 -8.51 0.45
N ALA A 173 -4.63 -7.96 0.97
CA ALA A 173 -5.84 -8.71 1.26
C ALA A 173 -6.45 -9.39 0.00
N ALA A 174 -6.25 -8.81 -1.19
CA ALA A 174 -6.72 -9.38 -2.46
C ALA A 174 -5.91 -10.58 -2.94
N VAL A 175 -4.74 -10.83 -2.34
CA VAL A 175 -3.89 -11.97 -2.69
C VAL A 175 -4.41 -13.28 -2.07
N PHE A 176 -5.25 -13.18 -1.03
CA PHE A 176 -5.89 -14.33 -0.39
C PHE A 176 -7.27 -14.66 -0.97
N GLY A 177 -7.72 -13.92 -2.01
CA GLY A 177 -9.02 -14.12 -2.65
C GLY A 177 -8.93 -14.94 -3.95
N PRO A 178 -10.07 -15.42 -4.49
CA PRO A 178 -10.09 -16.15 -5.76
C PRO A 178 -9.51 -15.32 -6.91
N PRO A 179 -8.79 -15.94 -7.88
CA PRO A 179 -8.21 -15.24 -9.03
C PRO A 179 -9.21 -14.37 -9.82
N GLU A 180 -10.47 -14.81 -9.87
CA GLU A 180 -11.57 -14.12 -10.57
C GLU A 180 -11.91 -12.76 -9.95
N VAL A 181 -11.63 -12.57 -8.65
CA VAL A 181 -11.83 -11.31 -7.92
C VAL A 181 -10.58 -10.43 -8.01
N HIS A 182 -9.40 -11.03 -8.16
CA HIS A 182 -8.12 -10.33 -8.18
C HIS A 182 -7.91 -9.46 -9.43
N ILE A 183 -8.24 -9.99 -10.61
CA ILE A 183 -8.07 -9.28 -11.89
C ILE A 183 -8.90 -7.97 -11.97
N PRO A 184 -10.24 -7.98 -11.78
CA PRO A 184 -11.03 -6.76 -11.87
C PRO A 184 -10.64 -5.73 -10.81
N LEU A 185 -10.15 -6.20 -9.65
CA LEU A 185 -9.66 -5.37 -8.56
C LEU A 185 -8.38 -4.62 -8.93
N VAL A 186 -7.38 -5.33 -9.44
CA VAL A 186 -6.12 -4.72 -9.92
C VAL A 186 -6.42 -3.72 -11.03
N VAL A 187 -7.33 -4.05 -11.95
CA VAL A 187 -7.77 -3.13 -13.02
C VAL A 187 -8.42 -1.88 -12.44
N ALA A 188 -9.34 -2.01 -11.48
CA ALA A 188 -10.00 -0.86 -10.85
C ALA A 188 -9.01 0.05 -10.12
N GLN A 189 -8.06 -0.53 -9.37
CA GLN A 189 -6.98 0.21 -8.70
C GLN A 189 -6.11 0.96 -9.71
N ALA A 190 -5.74 0.28 -10.81
CA ALA A 190 -4.94 0.87 -11.89
C ALA A 190 -5.69 2.01 -12.60
N VAL A 191 -7.01 1.88 -12.80
CA VAL A 191 -7.84 2.96 -13.36
C VAL A 191 -7.85 4.17 -12.42
N VAL A 192 -8.09 3.98 -11.12
CA VAL A 192 -8.08 5.07 -10.13
C VAL A 192 -6.71 5.77 -10.11
N ALA A 193 -5.62 5.00 -10.10
CA ALA A 193 -4.27 5.54 -10.14
C ALA A 193 -4.00 6.33 -11.43
N GLY A 194 -4.37 5.80 -12.60
CA GLY A 194 -4.26 6.49 -13.88
C GLY A 194 -5.08 7.78 -13.94
N THR A 195 -6.23 7.80 -13.29
CA THR A 195 -7.08 9.00 -13.17
C THR A 195 -6.37 10.07 -12.33
N VAL A 196 -5.75 9.68 -11.20
CA VAL A 196 -4.97 10.60 -10.37
C VAL A 196 -3.73 11.10 -11.10
N VAL A 197 -2.99 10.23 -11.80
CA VAL A 197 -1.87 10.64 -12.66
C VAL A 197 -2.35 11.65 -13.68
N ALA A 198 -3.44 11.38 -14.39
CA ALA A 198 -4.01 12.35 -15.31
C ALA A 198 -4.22 13.67 -14.58
N MET A 199 -5.02 13.70 -13.50
CA MET A 199 -5.43 14.91 -12.78
C MET A 199 -4.28 15.74 -12.20
N ARG A 200 -3.24 15.07 -11.71
CA ARG A 200 -2.23 15.67 -10.86
C ARG A 200 -0.88 15.85 -11.55
N TRP A 201 -0.60 15.07 -12.59
CA TRP A 201 0.65 15.21 -13.35
C TRP A 201 0.64 16.50 -14.17
N ARG A 202 1.63 17.37 -13.93
CA ARG A 202 1.76 18.68 -14.61
C ARG A 202 2.96 18.76 -15.57
N GLY A 203 3.80 17.73 -15.62
CA GLY A 203 4.94 17.67 -16.53
C GLY A 203 4.60 16.96 -17.85
N PRO A 204 5.52 16.93 -18.82
CA PRO A 204 5.36 16.07 -20.00
C PRO A 204 5.17 14.63 -19.53
N LEU A 205 4.16 13.94 -20.08
CA LEU A 205 4.01 12.51 -19.86
C LEU A 205 5.26 11.84 -20.43
N ARG A 206 5.99 11.12 -19.58
CA ARG A 206 7.09 10.25 -19.99
C ARG A 206 6.57 8.82 -19.89
N PRO A 207 6.03 8.25 -20.99
CA PRO A 207 5.31 6.98 -20.94
C PRO A 207 6.18 5.87 -20.36
N LEU A 208 7.47 5.84 -20.70
CA LEU A 208 8.44 4.89 -20.14
C LEU A 208 8.61 5.02 -18.62
N ALA A 209 8.69 6.25 -18.09
CA ALA A 209 8.84 6.48 -16.65
C ALA A 209 7.56 6.11 -15.88
N LEU A 210 6.38 6.41 -16.44
CA LEU A 210 5.10 6.00 -15.88
C LEU A 210 4.93 4.48 -15.94
N THR A 211 5.27 3.87 -17.08
CA THR A 211 5.23 2.41 -17.26
C THR A 211 6.11 1.73 -16.23
N GLY A 212 7.37 2.14 -16.08
CA GLY A 212 8.28 1.59 -15.07
C GLY A 212 7.77 1.79 -13.65
N THR A 213 7.24 2.97 -13.33
CA THR A 213 6.73 3.27 -11.97
C THR A 213 5.52 2.40 -11.64
N PHE A 214 4.56 2.26 -12.55
CA PHE A 214 3.35 1.50 -12.29
C PHE A 214 3.51 -0.01 -12.49
N ALA A 215 4.50 -0.43 -13.27
CA ALA A 215 4.97 -1.81 -13.24
C ALA A 215 5.54 -2.14 -11.86
N LEU A 216 6.34 -1.25 -11.26
CA LEU A 216 6.83 -1.44 -9.89
C LEU A 216 5.69 -1.44 -8.88
N VAL A 217 4.71 -0.53 -8.98
CA VAL A 217 3.52 -0.53 -8.10
C VAL A 217 2.73 -1.85 -8.22
N GLY A 218 2.49 -2.32 -9.45
CA GLY A 218 1.83 -3.59 -9.71
C GLY A 218 2.63 -4.79 -9.18
N LEU A 219 3.94 -4.82 -9.41
CA LEU A 219 4.82 -5.85 -8.86
C LEU A 219 4.75 -5.90 -7.34
N VAL A 220 4.99 -4.75 -6.71
CA VAL A 220 5.04 -4.59 -5.25
C VAL A 220 3.70 -4.93 -4.57
N THR A 221 2.58 -4.88 -5.32
CA THR A 221 1.24 -5.33 -4.87
C THR A 221 1.13 -6.85 -4.73
N VAL A 222 1.69 -7.62 -5.67
CA VAL A 222 1.55 -9.09 -5.73
C VAL A 222 2.72 -9.84 -5.11
N MET A 223 3.89 -9.18 -5.09
CA MET A 223 5.16 -9.73 -4.63
C MET A 223 5.08 -10.40 -3.24
N PRO A 224 4.43 -9.81 -2.23
CA PRO A 224 4.25 -10.43 -0.91
C PRO A 224 3.67 -11.85 -0.90
N GLY A 225 2.55 -12.07 -1.60
CA GLY A 225 1.87 -13.36 -1.56
C GLY A 225 2.51 -14.37 -2.49
N ASP A 226 2.87 -13.95 -3.71
CA ASP A 226 3.52 -14.84 -4.68
C ASP A 226 4.89 -15.33 -4.18
N PHE A 227 5.67 -14.50 -3.46
CA PHE A 227 6.91 -14.98 -2.85
C PHE A 227 6.68 -15.98 -1.72
N THR A 228 5.64 -15.79 -0.91
CA THR A 228 5.32 -16.73 0.18
C THR A 228 4.89 -18.09 -0.37
N GLU A 229 4.12 -18.09 -1.46
CA GLU A 229 3.73 -19.29 -2.18
C GLU A 229 4.91 -19.94 -2.91
N LEU A 230 5.74 -19.15 -3.59
CA LEU A 230 6.94 -19.64 -4.28
C LEU A 230 7.91 -20.33 -3.31
N VAL A 231 8.15 -19.73 -2.14
CA VAL A 231 9.00 -20.35 -1.09
C VAL A 231 8.37 -21.66 -0.59
N SER A 232 7.06 -21.70 -0.41
CA SER A 232 6.35 -22.92 -0.01
C SER A 232 6.46 -24.00 -1.09
N ALA A 233 6.26 -23.65 -2.37
CA ALA A 233 6.37 -24.58 -3.49
C ALA A 233 7.78 -25.16 -3.63
N ILE A 234 8.82 -24.34 -3.46
CA ILE A 234 10.23 -24.78 -3.45
C ILE A 234 10.48 -25.72 -2.26
N ARG A 235 10.02 -25.36 -1.06
CA ARG A 235 10.20 -26.14 0.19
C ARG A 235 9.52 -27.50 0.14
N PHE A 236 8.36 -27.60 -0.52
CA PHE A 236 7.57 -28.84 -0.63
C PHE A 236 7.71 -29.56 -1.98
N HIS A 237 8.70 -29.18 -2.80
CA HIS A 237 8.96 -29.78 -4.13
C HIS A 237 7.74 -29.83 -5.06
N TRP A 238 6.90 -28.80 -5.01
CA TRP A 238 5.77 -28.67 -5.93
C TRP A 238 6.27 -28.13 -7.28
N THR A 239 6.19 -28.96 -8.31
CA THR A 239 6.72 -28.68 -9.66
C THR A 239 5.79 -27.84 -10.54
N GLU A 240 4.58 -27.50 -10.08
CA GLU A 240 3.53 -26.85 -10.89
C GLU A 240 3.23 -25.39 -10.52
N TYR A 241 3.99 -24.77 -9.60
CA TYR A 241 3.75 -23.37 -9.26
C TYR A 241 4.33 -22.43 -10.33
N TRP A 242 3.43 -21.79 -11.10
CA TRP A 242 3.78 -20.72 -12.03
C TRP A 242 3.26 -19.38 -11.48
N PRO A 243 4.13 -18.41 -11.13
CA PRO A 243 3.72 -17.15 -10.52
C PRO A 243 3.12 -16.21 -11.58
N ARG A 244 1.90 -16.54 -12.04
CA ARG A 244 1.17 -15.81 -13.09
C ARG A 244 0.98 -14.34 -12.70
N SER A 245 0.72 -14.06 -11.43
CA SER A 245 0.54 -12.71 -10.87
C SER A 245 1.82 -11.87 -10.97
N LEU A 246 2.99 -12.40 -10.57
CA LEU A 246 4.30 -11.75 -10.75
C LEU A 246 4.59 -11.37 -12.21
N MET A 247 4.11 -12.14 -13.18
CA MET A 247 4.36 -11.90 -14.60
C MET A 247 3.34 -10.97 -15.24
N LEU A 248 2.07 -11.07 -14.86
CA LEU A 248 0.95 -10.42 -15.56
C LEU A 248 0.50 -9.12 -14.91
N VAL A 249 0.55 -9.03 -13.57
CA VAL A 249 0.08 -7.83 -12.85
C VAL A 249 0.98 -6.62 -13.08
N PRO A 250 2.32 -6.71 -13.04
CA PRO A 250 3.17 -5.55 -13.34
C PRO A 250 2.91 -4.91 -14.72
N PRO A 251 2.96 -5.66 -15.85
CA PRO A 251 2.70 -5.07 -17.15
C PRO A 251 1.23 -4.64 -17.30
N GLY A 252 0.27 -5.41 -16.73
CA GLY A 252 -1.15 -5.06 -16.76
C GLY A 252 -1.45 -3.72 -16.06
N THR A 253 -0.97 -3.55 -14.83
CA THR A 253 -1.11 -2.30 -14.07
C THR A 253 -0.48 -1.13 -14.82
N ALA A 254 0.73 -1.32 -15.36
CA ALA A 254 1.41 -0.29 -16.12
C ALA A 254 0.62 0.14 -17.36
N LEU A 255 0.12 -0.82 -18.15
CA LEU A 255 -0.65 -0.57 -19.36
C LEU A 255 -1.94 0.20 -19.05
N VAL A 256 -2.71 -0.25 -18.05
CA VAL A 256 -3.98 0.40 -17.68
C VAL A 256 -3.75 1.82 -17.18
N VAL A 257 -2.76 2.03 -16.30
CA VAL A 257 -2.45 3.37 -15.77
C VAL A 257 -2.02 4.32 -16.88
N VAL A 258 -1.13 3.87 -17.77
CA VAL A 258 -0.65 4.69 -18.90
C VAL A 258 -1.78 5.01 -19.87
N ALA A 259 -2.64 4.03 -20.20
CA ALA A 259 -3.78 4.24 -21.08
C ALA A 259 -4.76 5.27 -20.52
N VAL A 260 -5.14 5.16 -19.24
CA VAL A 260 -6.04 6.11 -18.58
C VAL A 260 -5.40 7.49 -18.47
N ALA A 261 -4.12 7.57 -18.12
CA ALA A 261 -3.39 8.84 -18.03
C ALA A 261 -3.29 9.54 -19.39
N ALA A 262 -2.98 8.80 -20.45
CA ALA A 262 -2.90 9.31 -21.81
C ALA A 262 -4.27 9.82 -22.29
N PHE A 263 -5.33 9.04 -22.08
CA PHE A 263 -6.69 9.44 -22.43
C PHE A 263 -7.10 10.73 -21.72
N GLY A 264 -6.88 10.80 -20.40
CA GLY A 264 -7.20 11.99 -19.60
C GLY A 264 -6.38 13.23 -19.97
N HIS A 265 -5.16 13.06 -20.48
CA HIS A 265 -4.33 14.16 -20.97
C HIS A 265 -4.82 14.67 -22.34
N VAL A 266 -5.17 13.78 -23.27
CA VAL A 266 -5.75 14.15 -24.58
C VAL A 266 -7.05 14.93 -24.38
N TRP A 267 -7.91 14.47 -23.46
CA TRP A 267 -9.19 15.12 -23.20
C TRP A 267 -9.01 16.54 -22.66
N ARG A 268 -8.03 16.76 -21.77
CA ARG A 268 -7.72 18.08 -21.22
C ARG A 268 -7.22 19.06 -22.27
N VAL A 269 -6.31 18.62 -23.15
CA VAL A 269 -5.79 19.45 -24.24
C VAL A 269 -6.91 19.90 -25.17
N ARG A 270 -7.85 18.99 -25.50
CA ARG A 270 -9.03 19.31 -26.31
C ARG A 270 -9.96 20.31 -25.62
N ALA A 271 -10.22 20.15 -24.32
CA ALA A 271 -11.08 21.07 -23.57
C ALA A 271 -10.50 22.49 -23.40
N THR A 272 -9.17 22.65 -23.47
CA THR A 272 -8.53 23.98 -23.41
C THR A 272 -8.36 24.67 -24.76
N THR A 273 -8.63 23.96 -25.86
CA THR A 273 -8.47 24.46 -27.24
C THR A 273 -9.79 24.66 -27.98
N ALA A 274 -10.91 24.28 -27.36
CA ALA A 274 -12.27 24.55 -27.80
C ALA A 274 -12.83 25.78 -27.07
#